data_AF-A0A822AW18-F1
#
_entry.id   AF-A0A822AW18-F1
#
_cell.length_a   1.000
_cell.length_b   1.000
_cell.length_c   1.000
_cell.angle_alpha   90.00
_cell.angle_beta   90.00
_cell.angle_gamma   90.00
#
_symmetry.space_group_name_H-M   'P 1'
#
loop_
_entity.id
_entity.type
_entity.pdbx_description
1 polymer ?
#
loop_
_entity_poly.entity_id
_entity_poly.type
_entity_poly.pdbx_seq_one_letter_code
_entity_poly.pdbx_strand_id
1 'polypeptide(L)'
;MCICPKGFSGDRCELVDNTIILSFDKDIILPQQIFIYFIRMIENGPHENGTIFKTILTNEKSITIQWSYPFHVAFLDFFDKNYYLIIVHNKYKSSITIIRKITPFDHCKHISEIFNTTIFELHPLRRIKYYQ
;
A
#
# COMPACT_ATOMS: atom_id res chain seq x y z
N MET A 1 -25.17 15.85 -6.56
CA MET A 1 -23.77 15.40 -6.47
C MET A 1 -23.11 16.19 -5.35
N CYS A 2 -22.69 15.53 -4.28
CA CYS A 2 -22.03 16.18 -3.14
C CYS A 2 -20.51 16.18 -3.36
N ILE A 3 -19.85 17.30 -3.05
CA ILE A 3 -18.39 17.39 -3.01
C ILE A 3 -18.00 17.30 -1.54
N CYS A 4 -17.30 16.22 -1.17
CA CYS A 4 -16.94 15.99 0.23
C CYS A 4 -15.66 16.71 0.65
N PRO A 5 -15.59 17.20 1.90
CA PRO A 5 -14.35 17.71 2.45
C PRO A 5 -13.32 16.58 2.57
N LYS A 6 -12.04 16.96 2.59
CA LYS A 6 -10.94 15.99 2.69
C LYS A 6 -11.08 15.14 3.96
N GLY A 7 -10.99 13.82 3.81
CA GLY A 7 -11.15 12.86 4.90
C GLY A 7 -12.59 12.37 5.12
N PHE A 8 -13.52 12.75 4.24
CA PHE A 8 -14.91 12.30 4.28
C PHE A 8 -15.38 11.82 2.91
N SER A 9 -16.28 10.83 2.92
CA SER A 9 -16.85 10.19 1.74
C SER A 9 -18.31 9.76 1.97
N GLY A 10 -18.95 9.17 0.95
CA GLY A 10 -20.36 8.80 0.96
C GLY A 10 -21.26 9.80 0.23
N ASP A 11 -22.53 9.44 0.06
CA ASP A 11 -23.49 10.25 -0.74
C ASP A 11 -23.76 11.62 -0.10
N ARG A 12 -23.58 11.72 1.22
CA ARG A 12 -23.77 12.92 2.04
C ARG A 12 -22.51 13.26 2.85
N CYS A 13 -21.35 12.71 2.50
CA CYS A 13 -20.09 12.90 3.23
C CYS A 13 -20.15 12.43 4.70
N GLU A 14 -20.96 11.41 4.95
CA GLU A 14 -21.26 10.85 6.26
C GLU A 14 -20.21 9.83 6.72
N LEU A 15 -19.38 9.32 5.81
CA LEU A 15 -18.36 8.32 6.09
C LEU A 15 -17.03 9.01 6.36
N VAL A 16 -16.39 8.65 7.48
CA VAL A 16 -15.03 9.11 7.78
C VAL A 16 -14.03 8.20 7.09
N ASP A 17 -13.12 8.78 6.31
CA ASP A 17 -12.10 8.04 5.59
C ASP A 17 -11.10 7.37 6.55
N ASN A 18 -10.46 6.30 6.06
CA ASN A 18 -9.35 5.70 6.79
C ASN A 18 -8.14 6.64 6.71
N THR A 19 -7.52 6.89 7.85
CA THR A 19 -6.31 7.70 7.94
C THR A 19 -5.08 6.81 8.08
N ILE A 20 -4.10 6.97 7.20
CA ILE A 20 -2.83 6.24 7.26
C ILE A 20 -1.71 7.25 7.43
N ILE A 21 -0.99 7.17 8.54
CA ILE A 21 0.14 8.03 8.87
C ILE A 21 1.40 7.18 8.82
N LEU A 22 2.25 7.47 7.84
CA LEU A 22 3.52 6.78 7.66
C LEU A 22 4.65 7.71 8.07
N SER A 23 5.53 7.21 8.91
CA SER A 23 6.85 7.79 9.15
C SER A 23 7.91 6.85 8.59
N PHE A 24 9.11 7.34 8.38
CA PHE A 24 10.17 6.58 7.74
C PHE A 24 11.41 6.51 8.63
N ASP A 25 12.05 5.35 8.63
CA ASP A 25 13.35 5.20 9.25
C ASP A 25 14.41 6.05 8.54
N LYS A 26 15.47 6.42 9.26
CA LYS A 26 16.57 7.24 8.74
C LYS A 26 17.35 6.51 7.66
N ASP A 27 17.34 5.18 7.68
CA ASP A 27 18.02 4.34 6.70
C ASP A 27 17.24 4.19 5.38
N ILE A 28 16.08 4.85 5.28
CA ILE A 28 15.26 4.87 4.07
C ILE A 28 15.47 6.18 3.31
N ILE A 29 15.93 6.07 2.07
CA ILE A 29 16.04 7.20 1.15
C ILE A 29 14.68 7.41 0.49
N LEU A 30 13.98 8.47 0.89
CA LEU A 30 12.67 8.80 0.34
C LEU A 30 12.78 9.50 -1.02
N PRO A 31 12.10 9.00 -2.06
CA PRO A 31 11.94 9.75 -3.30
C PRO A 31 10.97 10.92 -3.10
N GLN A 32 11.00 11.89 -4.00
CA GLN A 32 10.03 13.00 -4.01
C GLN A 32 8.61 12.54 -4.34
N GLN A 33 8.46 11.37 -4.95
CA GLN A 33 7.19 10.85 -5.45
C GLN A 33 7.07 9.40 -5.05
N ILE A 34 5.90 9.05 -4.50
CA ILE A 34 5.58 7.69 -4.09
C ILE A 34 4.19 7.30 -4.59
N PHE A 35 4.02 6.00 -4.80
CA PHE A 35 2.71 5.41 -4.99
C PHE A 35 2.34 4.56 -3.78
N ILE A 36 1.05 4.54 -3.46
CA ILE A 36 0.47 3.68 -2.44
C ILE A 36 -0.58 2.84 -3.12
N TYR A 37 -0.42 1.53 -3.05
CA TYR A 37 -1.37 0.58 -3.59
C TYR A 37 -2.22 -0.02 -2.47
N PHE A 38 -3.51 -0.15 -2.75
CA PHE A 38 -4.50 -0.75 -1.87
C PHE A 38 -5.12 -1.94 -2.58
N ILE A 39 -5.17 -3.10 -1.92
CA ILE A 39 -5.82 -4.29 -2.45
C ILE A 39 -6.96 -4.66 -1.52
N ARG A 40 -8.16 -4.79 -2.09
CA ARG A 40 -9.33 -5.34 -1.41
C ARG A 40 -9.59 -6.74 -1.95
N MET A 41 -9.47 -7.73 -1.06
CA MET A 41 -9.92 -9.08 -1.32
C MET A 41 -11.45 -9.14 -1.24
N ILE A 42 -12.09 -9.75 -2.24
CA ILE A 42 -13.52 -10.05 -2.25
C ILE A 42 -13.66 -11.56 -2.26
N GLU A 43 -14.46 -12.09 -1.34
CA GLU A 43 -14.71 -13.53 -1.26
C GLU A 43 -15.39 -14.02 -2.55
N ASN A 44 -14.79 -15.02 -3.21
CA ASN A 44 -15.25 -15.58 -4.48
C ASN A 44 -15.34 -14.57 -5.65
N GLY A 45 -14.67 -13.43 -5.56
CA GLY A 45 -14.65 -12.38 -6.59
C GLY A 45 -13.25 -11.97 -7.02
N PRO A 46 -13.12 -11.15 -8.08
CA PRO A 46 -11.86 -10.49 -8.39
C PRO A 46 -11.47 -9.56 -7.24
N HIS A 47 -10.17 -9.39 -7.03
CA HIS A 47 -9.68 -8.38 -6.11
C HIS A 47 -9.88 -6.98 -6.73
N GLU A 48 -10.16 -5.99 -5.89
CA GLU A 48 -10.20 -4.59 -6.31
C GLU A 48 -8.89 -3.91 -5.93
N ASN A 49 -8.35 -3.10 -6.83
CA ASN A 49 -7.12 -2.34 -6.62
C ASN A 49 -7.40 -0.85 -6.58
N GLY A 50 -6.77 -0.17 -5.64
CA GLY A 50 -6.73 1.27 -5.52
C GLY A 50 -5.31 1.78 -5.57
N THR A 51 -5.10 2.99 -6.09
CA THR A 51 -3.78 3.61 -6.11
C THR A 51 -3.90 5.08 -5.75
N ILE A 52 -3.00 5.55 -4.89
CA ILE A 52 -2.79 6.96 -4.60
C ILE A 52 -1.37 7.33 -4.98
N PHE A 53 -1.23 8.47 -5.64
CA PHE A 53 0.04 9.14 -5.82
C PHE A 53 0.23 10.22 -4.75
N LYS A 54 1.44 10.34 -4.21
CA LYS A 54 1.76 11.42 -3.29
C LYS A 54 3.15 11.99 -3.53
N THR A 55 3.23 13.32 -3.56
CA THR A 55 4.49 14.05 -3.52
C THR A 55 4.92 14.27 -2.07
N ILE A 56 6.18 13.98 -1.77
CA ILE A 56 6.80 14.21 -0.47
C ILE A 56 7.59 15.52 -0.54
N LEU A 57 7.30 16.43 0.38
CA LEU A 57 8.07 17.67 0.53
C LEU A 57 9.34 17.38 1.34
N THR A 58 10.46 18.03 1.00
CA THR A 58 11.81 17.75 1.53
C THR A 58 11.94 17.79 3.06
N ASN A 59 11.02 18.45 3.75
CA ASN A 59 11.04 18.61 5.22
C ASN A 59 10.00 17.73 5.95
N GLU A 60 9.15 17.00 5.22
CA GLU A 60 8.12 16.15 5.83
C GLU A 60 8.75 14.85 6.37
N LYS A 61 8.63 14.65 7.69
CA LYS A 61 9.08 13.41 8.36
C LYS A 61 8.03 12.29 8.31
N SER A 62 6.81 12.64 7.95
CA SER A 62 5.68 11.72 7.85
C SER A 62 4.71 12.16 6.76
N ILE A 63 3.98 11.19 6.23
CA ILE A 63 2.93 11.40 5.25
C ILE A 63 1.60 10.92 5.83
N THR A 64 0.56 11.74 5.64
CA THR A 64 -0.83 11.36 5.95
C THR A 64 -1.62 11.09 4.68
N ILE A 65 -2.26 9.93 4.59
CA ILE A 65 -3.09 9.49 3.47
C ILE A 65 -4.50 9.30 4.00
N GLN A 66 -5.48 9.78 3.23
CA GLN A 66 -6.90 9.56 3.48
C GLN A 66 -7.42 8.59 2.42
N TRP A 67 -8.03 7.49 2.82
CA TRP A 67 -8.52 6.44 1.93
C TRP A 67 -9.93 6.02 2.30
N SER A 68 -10.88 6.31 1.43
CA SER A 68 -12.32 6.10 1.65
C SER A 68 -12.76 4.64 1.54
N TYR A 69 -12.05 3.83 0.74
CA TYR A 69 -12.52 2.50 0.37
C TYR A 69 -12.02 1.41 1.31
N PRO A 70 -12.76 0.30 1.46
CA PRO A 70 -12.25 -0.88 2.14
C PRO A 70 -11.05 -1.48 1.42
N PHE A 71 -10.08 -1.96 2.20
CA PHE A 71 -8.89 -2.66 1.70
C PHE A 71 -8.41 -3.67 2.75
N HIS A 72 -7.60 -4.64 2.33
CA HIS A 72 -7.01 -5.69 3.17
C HIS A 72 -5.48 -5.63 3.17
N VAL A 73 -4.88 -5.14 2.09
CA VAL A 73 -3.43 -4.97 1.98
C VAL A 73 -3.15 -3.56 1.49
N ALA A 74 -2.13 -2.92 2.07
CA ALA A 74 -1.55 -1.71 1.50
C ALA A 74 -0.03 -1.79 1.48
N PHE A 75 0.57 -1.26 0.42
CA PHE A 75 2.03 -1.20 0.26
C PHE A 75 2.45 0.07 -0.50
N LEU A 76 3.67 0.52 -0.24
CA LEU A 76 4.32 1.64 -0.90
C LEU A 76 5.15 1.15 -2.09
N ASP A 77 5.32 2.04 -3.05
CA ASP A 77 6.25 1.90 -4.16
C ASP A 77 7.00 3.23 -4.35
N PHE A 78 8.32 3.15 -4.23
CA PHE A 78 9.25 4.28 -4.34
C PHE A 78 9.75 4.50 -5.77
N PHE A 79 9.08 3.94 -6.78
CA PHE A 79 9.54 3.71 -8.16
C PHE A 79 10.50 2.52 -8.30
N ASP A 80 10.53 1.99 -9.53
CA ASP A 80 11.39 0.89 -9.97
C ASP A 80 11.26 -0.39 -9.13
N LYS A 81 10.02 -0.73 -8.77
CA LYS A 81 9.67 -1.95 -8.04
C LYS A 81 10.29 -2.06 -6.64
N ASN A 82 10.60 -0.91 -6.03
CA ASN A 82 11.05 -0.83 -4.66
C ASN A 82 9.85 -0.72 -3.73
N TYR A 83 9.40 -1.87 -3.23
CA TYR A 83 8.13 -2.02 -2.51
C TYR A 83 8.33 -2.11 -1.01
N TYR A 84 7.47 -1.46 -0.23
CA TYR A 84 7.45 -1.59 1.23
C TYR A 84 6.05 -1.92 1.75
N LEU A 85 5.93 -2.92 2.60
CA LEU A 85 4.66 -3.33 3.17
C LEU A 85 4.16 -2.30 4.21
N ILE A 86 2.93 -1.79 4.02
CA ILE A 86 2.30 -0.90 5.01
C ILE A 86 1.43 -1.71 5.97
N ILE A 87 0.58 -2.60 5.49
CA ILE A 87 -0.29 -3.39 6.36
C ILE A 87 -0.90 -4.57 5.61
N VAL A 88 -1.17 -5.63 6.36
CA VAL A 88 -2.05 -6.73 5.98
C VAL A 88 -3.01 -6.94 7.14
N HIS A 89 -4.32 -6.94 6.88
CA HIS A 89 -5.32 -7.22 7.89
C HIS A 89 -6.47 -8.04 7.33
N ASN A 90 -6.93 -9.01 8.11
CA ASN A 90 -7.91 -10.01 7.67
C ASN A 90 -9.36 -9.52 7.76
N LYS A 91 -9.63 -8.48 8.55
CA LYS A 91 -10.98 -7.94 8.74
C LYS A 91 -10.95 -6.43 8.58
N TYR A 92 -11.64 -5.96 7.54
CA TYR A 92 -11.86 -4.54 7.34
C TYR A 92 -12.62 -3.94 8.53
N LYS A 93 -12.15 -2.78 9.01
CA LYS A 93 -12.85 -1.89 9.91
C LYS A 93 -12.94 -0.52 9.23
N SER A 94 -14.11 0.10 9.30
CA SER A 94 -14.31 1.45 8.78
C SER A 94 -13.63 2.50 9.66
N SER A 95 -13.17 3.59 9.04
CA SER A 95 -12.67 4.79 9.70
C SER A 95 -11.48 4.51 10.64
N ILE A 96 -10.55 3.65 10.20
CA ILE A 96 -9.36 3.31 10.99
C ILE A 96 -8.26 4.35 10.85
N THR A 97 -7.53 4.58 11.95
CA THR A 97 -6.26 5.30 11.96
C THR A 97 -5.12 4.31 12.08
N ILE A 98 -4.32 4.17 11.01
CA ILE A 98 -3.12 3.35 10.99
C ILE A 98 -1.91 4.28 11.14
N ILE A 99 -1.10 4.05 12.17
CA ILE A 99 0.16 4.76 12.37
C ILE A 99 1.27 3.73 12.24
N ARG A 100 2.15 3.89 11.24
CA ARG A 100 3.25 2.96 11.01
C ARG A 100 4.56 3.71 10.74
N LYS A 101 5.64 3.15 11.26
CA LYS A 101 7.00 3.54 10.85
C LYS A 101 7.49 2.49 9.86
N ILE A 102 7.79 2.91 8.63
CA ILE A 102 8.38 2.07 7.61
C ILE A 102 9.87 1.95 7.89
N THR A 103 10.36 0.73 7.87
CA THR A 103 11.74 0.33 8.16
C THR A 103 12.29 -0.51 7.01
N PRO A 104 13.61 -0.72 6.92
CA PRO A 104 14.20 -1.59 5.90
C PRO A 104 13.65 -3.04 5.93
N PHE A 105 13.16 -3.51 7.08
CA PHE A 105 12.54 -4.83 7.21
C PHE A 105 11.18 -4.94 6.54
N ASP A 106 10.53 -3.81 6.27
CA ASP A 106 9.26 -3.77 5.54
C ASP A 106 9.46 -3.89 4.02
N HIS A 107 10.70 -3.88 3.53
CA HIS A 107 11.01 -3.99 2.10
C HIS A 107 10.60 -5.37 1.56
N CYS A 108 9.70 -5.36 0.58
CA CYS A 108 9.30 -6.54 -0.16
C CYS A 108 10.26 -6.76 -1.33
N LYS A 109 11.10 -7.79 -1.23
CA LYS A 109 12.04 -8.18 -2.29
C LYS A 109 11.32 -8.42 -3.61
N HIS A 110 11.90 -7.95 -4.70
CA HIS A 110 11.39 -8.30 -6.02
C HIS A 110 11.60 -9.80 -6.27
N ILE A 111 10.70 -10.40 -7.04
CA ILE A 111 10.73 -11.82 -7.40
C ILE A 111 12.08 -12.28 -7.99
N SER A 112 12.77 -11.40 -8.74
CA SER A 112 14.08 -11.69 -9.33
C SER A 112 15.21 -11.72 -8.31
N GLU A 113 15.01 -11.14 -7.12
CA GLU A 113 15.98 -11.19 -6.02
C GLU A 113 15.79 -12.45 -5.16
N ILE A 114 14.61 -13.06 -5.22
CA ILE A 114 14.26 -14.23 -4.43
C ILE A 114 14.63 -15.51 -5.19
N PHE A 115 14.44 -15.52 -6.51
CA PHE A 115 14.65 -16.70 -7.33
C PHE A 115 15.79 -16.53 -8.32
N ASN A 116 16.55 -17.62 -8.51
CA ASN A 116 17.50 -17.73 -9.61
C ASN A 116 16.80 -17.54 -10.96
N THR A 117 17.56 -17.08 -11.96
CA THR A 117 17.08 -16.81 -13.33
C THR A 117 16.26 -17.97 -13.90
N THR A 118 16.70 -19.21 -13.66
CA THR A 118 16.03 -20.43 -14.13
C THR A 118 14.61 -20.59 -13.59
N ILE A 119 14.37 -20.23 -12.32
CA ILE A 119 13.03 -20.30 -11.70
C ILE A 119 12.21 -19.07 -12.09
N PHE A 120 12.84 -17.90 -12.15
CA PHE A 120 12.19 -16.67 -12.55
C PHE A 120 11.61 -16.75 -13.97
N GLU A 121 12.30 -17.41 -14.90
CA GLU A 121 11.87 -17.65 -16.29
C GLU A 121 10.76 -18.71 -16.43
N LEU A 122 10.47 -19.48 -15.37
CA LEU A 122 9.36 -20.43 -15.41
C LEU A 122 8.01 -19.72 -15.53
N HIS A 123 7.07 -20.42 -16.16
CA HIS A 123 5.67 -19.98 -16.22
C HIS A 123 5.13 -19.67 -14.80
N PRO A 124 4.34 -18.58 -14.59
CA PRO A 124 3.83 -18.18 -13.29
C PRO A 124 3.22 -19.31 -12.44
N LEU A 125 2.42 -20.18 -13.06
CA LEU A 125 1.81 -21.34 -12.38
C LEU A 125 2.83 -22.36 -11.84
N ARG A 126 4.01 -22.48 -12.48
CA ARG A 126 5.10 -23.35 -12.00
C ARG A 126 5.88 -22.68 -10.88
N ARG A 127 6.06 -21.36 -10.95
CA ARG A 127 6.70 -20.55 -9.90
C ARG A 127 5.95 -20.63 -8.58
N ILE A 128 4.63 -20.86 -8.63
CA ILE A 128 3.79 -20.93 -7.43
C ILE A 128 4.25 -21.98 -6.41
N LYS A 129 4.92 -23.05 -6.86
CA LYS A 129 5.47 -24.10 -5.99
C LYS A 129 6.65 -23.65 -5.14
N TYR A 130 7.26 -22.51 -5.48
CA TYR A 130 8.46 -22.00 -4.81
C TYR A 130 8.17 -20.81 -3.89
N TYR A 131 6.92 -20.30 -3.87
CA TYR A 131 6.48 -19.36 -2.85
C TYR A 131 6.19 -20.17 -1.57
N GLN A 132 7.18 -20.29 -0.69
CA GLN A 132 7.03 -20.83 0.66
C GLN A 132 6.92 -19.71 1.68
#